data_AF-A0A1Y1N4F4-F1
#
_entry.id   AF-A0A1Y1N4F4-F1
#
_cell.length_a   1.000
_cell.length_b   1.000
_cell.length_c   1.000
_cell.angle_alpha   90.00
_cell.angle_beta   90.00
_cell.angle_gamma   90.00
#
_symmetry.space_group_name_H-M   'P 1'
#
loop_
_entity.id
_entity.type
_entity.pdbx_description
1 polymer ?
#
loop_
_entity_poly.entity_id
_entity_poly.type
_entity_poly.pdbx_seq_one_letter_code
_entity_poly.pdbx_strand_id
1 'polypeptide(L)'
;MDESLKPLYSELKSVAGLVPKKQVLSVLDTVIALYVVTPLTIAHWRGTWELVERNRGSFPIWQVFLFASSMYLIFTVARQSFEDIAGCSGKNLAHNVILFLSRRLYTYAFACCSVLHWNSGFNI
;
A
#
# COMPACT_ATOMS: atom_id res chain seq x y z
N MET A 1 16.30 -8.28 -40.23
CA MET A 1 16.51 -9.00 -38.95
C MET A 1 17.86 -9.67 -39.08
N ASP A 2 18.83 -9.26 -38.27
CA ASP A 2 20.24 -9.64 -38.42
C ASP A 2 20.43 -11.16 -38.25
N GLU A 3 21.05 -11.82 -39.23
CA GLU A 3 21.28 -13.27 -39.28
C GLU A 3 22.07 -13.76 -38.05
N SER A 4 22.84 -12.87 -37.41
CA SER A 4 23.64 -13.17 -36.21
C SER A 4 22.78 -13.36 -34.94
N LEU A 5 21.55 -12.85 -34.90
CA LEU A 5 20.70 -12.87 -33.71
C LEU A 5 19.78 -14.10 -33.62
N LYS A 6 19.63 -14.87 -34.72
CA LYS A 6 18.85 -16.12 -34.78
C LYS A 6 19.26 -17.15 -33.71
N PRO A 7 20.55 -17.50 -33.55
CA PRO A 7 20.96 -18.51 -32.56
C PRO A 7 20.71 -18.03 -31.13
N LEU A 8 20.89 -16.73 -30.85
CA LEU A 8 20.61 -16.16 -29.53
C LEU A 8 19.11 -16.21 -29.21
N TYR A 9 18.25 -15.96 -30.19
CA TYR A 9 16.80 -16.01 -30.01
C TYR A 9 16.28 -17.43 -29.73
N SER A 10 16.85 -18.46 -30.37
CA SER A 10 16.48 -19.85 -30.08
C SER A 10 16.86 -20.29 -28.67
N GLU A 11 18.03 -19.85 -28.18
CA GLU A 11 18.49 -20.09 -26.80
C GLU A 11 17.58 -19.38 -25.79
N LEU A 12 17.23 -18.11 -26.02
CA LEU A 12 16.31 -17.39 -25.15
C LEU A 12 14.93 -18.06 -25.10
N LYS A 13 14.45 -18.59 -26.23
CA LYS A 13 13.15 -19.28 -26.30
C LYS A 13 13.18 -20.65 -25.60
N SER A 14 14.31 -21.37 -25.64
CA SER A 14 14.46 -22.64 -24.94
C SER A 14 14.48 -22.43 -23.42
N VAL A 15 15.21 -21.41 -22.94
CA VAL A 15 15.27 -21.03 -21.53
C VAL A 15 13.92 -20.49 -21.06
N ALA A 16 13.25 -19.65 -21.84
CA ALA A 16 11.92 -19.13 -21.52
C ALA A 16 10.85 -20.23 -21.44
N GLY A 17 11.03 -21.35 -22.15
CA GLY A 17 10.16 -22.52 -22.06
C GLY A 17 10.36 -23.34 -20.77
N LEU A 18 11.53 -23.24 -20.14
CA LEU A 18 11.88 -23.97 -18.92
C LEU A 18 11.52 -23.23 -17.64
N VAL A 19 11.42 -21.89 -17.68
CA VAL A 19 11.06 -21.11 -16.49
C VAL A 19 9.54 -21.16 -16.29
N PRO A 20 9.05 -21.72 -15.16
CA PRO A 20 7.64 -21.72 -14.87
C PRO A 20 7.17 -20.28 -14.70
N LYS A 21 6.11 -19.90 -15.43
CA LYS A 21 5.54 -18.55 -15.42
C LYS A 21 5.33 -17.98 -14.00
N LYS A 22 5.00 -18.85 -13.04
CA LYS A 22 4.83 -18.50 -11.62
C LYS A 22 6.10 -17.91 -10.98
N GLN A 23 7.29 -18.40 -11.32
CA GLN A 23 8.55 -17.89 -10.78
C GLN A 23 8.91 -16.53 -11.38
N VAL A 24 8.68 -16.32 -12.68
CA VAL A 24 8.89 -15.01 -13.31
C VAL A 24 7.98 -13.96 -12.67
N LEU A 25 6.70 -14.28 -12.46
CA LEU A 25 5.77 -13.37 -11.77
C LEU A 25 6.23 -13.09 -10.33
N SER A 26 6.71 -14.10 -9.60
CA SER A 26 7.20 -13.92 -8.23
C SER A 26 8.45 -13.05 -8.14
N VAL A 27 9.39 -13.21 -9.08
CA VAL A 27 10.61 -12.40 -9.12
C VAL A 27 10.26 -10.95 -9.47
N LEU A 28 9.38 -10.74 -10.45
CA LEU A 28 8.91 -9.41 -10.81
C LEU A 28 8.22 -8.72 -9.62
N ASP A 29 7.33 -9.44 -8.92
CA ASP A 29 6.66 -8.92 -7.73
C ASP A 29 7.66 -8.53 -6.63
N THR A 30 8.69 -9.34 -6.42
CA THR A 30 9.76 -9.05 -5.44
C THR A 30 10.58 -7.82 -5.83
N VAL A 31 10.94 -7.68 -7.11
CA VAL A 31 11.69 -6.52 -7.61
C VAL A 31 10.84 -5.25 -7.47
N ILE A 32 9.56 -5.30 -7.84
CA ILE A 32 8.65 -4.15 -7.66
C ILE A 32 8.49 -3.83 -6.17
N ALA A 33 8.36 -4.84 -5.30
CA ALA A 33 8.29 -4.64 -3.86
C ALA A 33 9.54 -3.93 -3.32
N LEU A 34 10.73 -4.39 -3.70
CA LEU A 34 12.01 -3.84 -3.23
C LEU A 34 12.30 -2.43 -3.76
N TYR A 35 12.07 -2.19 -5.05
CA TYR A 35 12.49 -0.94 -5.70
C TYR A 35 11.41 0.13 -5.74
N VAL A 36 10.14 -0.24 -5.60
CA VAL A 36 9.03 0.72 -5.67
C VAL A 36 8.33 0.80 -4.33
N VAL A 37 7.86 -0.33 -3.80
CA VAL A 37 7.05 -0.33 -2.58
C VAL A 37 7.87 0.09 -1.36
N THR A 38 9.09 -0.45 -1.19
CA THR A 38 9.96 -0.11 -0.06
C THR A 38 10.33 1.38 -0.02
N PRO A 39 10.93 1.99 -1.06
CA PRO A 39 11.29 3.41 -1.00
C PRO A 39 10.07 4.33 -0.93
N LEU A 40 8.96 3.97 -1.58
CA LEU A 40 7.72 4.74 -1.47
C LEU A 40 7.17 4.70 -0.05
N THR A 41 7.20 3.54 0.61
CA THR A 41 6.81 3.40 2.01
C THR A 41 7.73 4.28 2.88
N ILE A 42 9.04 4.26 2.63
CA ILE A 42 10.01 5.07 3.37
C ILE A 42 9.75 6.57 3.23
N ALA A 43 9.58 7.05 2.00
CA ALA A 43 9.23 8.43 1.75
C ALA A 43 7.91 8.83 2.43
N HIS A 44 6.93 7.92 2.45
CA HIS A 44 5.63 8.17 3.05
C HIS A 44 5.71 8.39 4.57
N TRP A 45 6.36 7.49 5.32
CA TRP A 45 6.44 7.67 6.77
C TRP A 45 7.37 8.81 7.18
N ARG A 46 8.50 8.99 6.48
CA ARG A 46 9.42 10.12 6.72
C ARG A 46 8.76 11.47 6.41
N GLY A 47 8.05 11.59 5.29
CA GLY A 47 7.30 12.81 4.95
C GLY A 47 6.19 13.10 5.94
N THR A 48 5.50 12.06 6.44
CA THR A 48 4.49 12.22 7.50
C THR A 48 5.11 12.76 8.79
N TRP A 49 6.31 12.31 9.17
CA TRP A 49 7.01 12.83 10.34
C TRP A 49 7.45 14.28 10.17
N GLU A 50 7.99 14.64 9.00
CA GLU A 50 8.40 16.02 8.71
C GLU A 50 7.22 17.01 8.74
N LEU A 51 6.05 16.58 8.27
CA LEU A 51 4.81 17.38 8.35
C LEU A 51 4.37 17.62 9.79
N VAL A 52 4.46 16.59 10.64
CA VAL A 52 4.13 16.71 12.06
C VAL A 52 5.16 17.57 12.79
N GLU A 53 6.45 17.40 12.51
CA GLU A 53 7.54 18.18 13.12
C GLU A 53 7.45 19.65 12.74
N ARG A 54 7.14 19.98 11.48
CA ARG A 54 6.91 21.36 11.05
C ARG A 54 5.73 22.01 11.79
N ASN A 55 4.70 21.24 12.11
CA ASN A 55 3.50 21.72 12.77
C ASN A 55 3.50 21.51 14.30
N ARG A 56 4.64 21.13 14.91
CA ARG A 56 4.77 20.94 16.37
C ARG A 56 4.36 22.15 17.20
N GLY A 57 4.51 23.36 16.64
CA GLY A 57 4.13 24.60 17.31
C GLY A 57 2.63 24.80 17.48
N SER A 58 1.80 24.15 16.65
CA SER A 58 0.33 24.27 16.70
C SER A 58 -0.37 23.00 17.18
N PHE A 59 0.24 21.83 17.02
CA PHE A 59 -0.35 20.55 17.41
C PHE A 59 0.54 19.81 18.42
N PRO A 60 0.19 19.77 19.72
CA PRO A 60 0.87 18.92 20.69
C PRO A 60 0.76 17.43 20.30
N ILE A 61 1.83 16.67 20.56
CA ILE A 61 2.02 15.25 20.19
C ILE A 61 0.86 14.35 20.65
N TRP A 62 0.24 14.70 21.77
CA TRP A 62 -0.93 14.01 22.34
C TRP A 62 -2.20 14.12 21.47
N GLN A 63 -2.40 15.24 20.77
CA GLN A 63 -3.55 15.40 19.87
C GLN A 63 -3.39 14.54 18.62
N VAL A 64 -2.17 14.46 18.08
CA VAL A 64 -1.84 13.58 16.95
C VAL A 64 -2.02 12.10 17.36
N PHE A 65 -1.63 11.74 18.58
CA PHE A 65 -1.84 10.40 19.14
C PHE A 65 -3.32 10.05 19.34
N LEU A 66 -4.12 10.97 19.91
CA LEU A 66 -5.55 10.78 20.12
C LEU A 66 -6.32 10.75 18.80
N PHE A 67 -5.94 11.59 17.83
CA PHE A 67 -6.54 11.59 16.50
C PHE A 67 -6.23 10.28 15.76
N ALA A 68 -4.98 9.81 15.80
CA ALA A 68 -4.59 8.53 15.23
C ALA A 68 -5.33 7.35 15.89
N SER A 69 -5.46 7.35 17.22
CA SER A 69 -6.11 6.27 17.97
C SER A 69 -7.64 6.26 17.81
N SER A 70 -8.27 7.44 17.77
CA SER A 70 -9.72 7.57 17.53
C SER A 70 -10.08 7.20 16.09
N MET A 71 -9.31 7.68 15.11
CA MET A 71 -9.44 7.25 13.72
C MET A 71 -9.28 5.73 13.61
N TYR A 72 -8.26 5.15 14.25
CA TYR A 72 -8.04 3.69 14.24
C TYR A 72 -9.25 2.91 14.73
N LEU A 73 -9.85 3.30 15.86
CA LEU A 73 -11.04 2.67 16.43
C LEU A 73 -12.29 2.83 15.56
N ILE A 74 -12.53 4.05 15.06
CA ILE A 74 -13.64 4.33 14.14
C ILE A 74 -13.48 3.49 12.87
N PHE A 75 -12.24 3.30 12.40
CA PHE A 75 -11.94 2.53 11.21
C PHE A 75 -12.03 1.01 11.38
N THR A 76 -11.69 0.44 12.55
CA THR A 76 -11.94 -0.98 12.83
C THR A 76 -13.44 -1.29 12.85
N VAL A 77 -14.25 -0.40 13.43
CA VAL A 77 -15.71 -0.56 13.46
C VAL A 77 -16.32 -0.38 12.06
N ALA A 78 -15.87 0.62 11.30
CA ALA A 78 -16.36 0.86 9.95
C ALA A 78 -16.08 -0.31 8.99
N ARG A 79 -14.94 -1.01 9.17
CA ARG A 79 -14.58 -2.19 8.36
C ARG A 79 -15.66 -3.29 8.45
N GLN A 80 -16.24 -3.47 9.63
CA GLN A 80 -17.30 -4.46 9.87
C GLN A 80 -18.59 -4.07 9.14
N SER A 81 -18.93 -2.78 9.14
CA SER A 81 -20.07 -2.26 8.37
C SER A 81 -19.91 -2.40 6.85
N PHE A 82 -18.68 -2.29 6.32
CA PHE A 82 -18.43 -2.46 4.89
C PHE A 82 -18.55 -3.90 4.42
N GLU A 83 -18.21 -4.88 5.26
CA GLU A 83 -18.38 -6.31 4.96
C GLU A 83 -19.86 -6.69 4.93
N ASP A 84 -20.66 -6.16 5.86
CA ASP A 84 -22.11 -6.36 5.88
C ASP A 84 -22.81 -5.74 4.65
N ILE A 85 -22.39 -4.54 4.23
CA ILE A 85 -22.93 -3.87 3.03
C ILE A 85 -22.50 -4.58 1.73
N ALA A 86 -21.28 -5.09 1.67
CA ALA A 86 -20.78 -5.85 0.51
C ALA A 86 -21.52 -7.19 0.32
N GLY A 87 -22.09 -7.76 1.39
CA GLY A 87 -22.98 -8.93 1.32
C GLY A 87 -24.27 -8.67 0.53
N CYS A 88 -24.71 -7.42 0.40
CA CYS A 88 -25.89 -7.01 -0.36
C CYS A 88 -25.57 -6.58 -1.81
N SER A 89 -24.44 -7.02 -2.37
CA SER A 89 -23.91 -6.57 -3.67
C SER A 89 -24.81 -6.93 -4.87
N GLY A 90 -25.74 -6.03 -5.19
CA GLY A 90 -26.58 -6.04 -6.38
C GLY A 90 -26.37 -4.81 -7.28
N LYS A 91 -25.75 -5.05 -8.45
CA LYS A 91 -25.97 -4.38 -9.76
C LYS A 91 -25.25 -3.07 -10.15
N ASN A 92 -24.60 -2.30 -9.28
CA ASN A 92 -24.00 -1.01 -9.71
C ASN A 92 -22.46 -0.97 -9.70
N LEU A 93 -21.84 -0.70 -10.86
CA LEU A 93 -20.39 -0.57 -11.02
C LEU A 93 -19.83 0.61 -10.19
N ALA A 94 -20.58 1.71 -10.05
CA ALA A 94 -20.23 2.82 -9.17
C ALA A 94 -20.10 2.39 -7.69
N HIS A 95 -20.95 1.46 -7.24
CA HIS A 95 -20.87 0.91 -5.89
C HIS A 95 -19.59 0.08 -5.71
N ASN A 96 -19.23 -0.73 -6.70
CA ASN A 96 -17.97 -1.49 -6.69
C ASN A 96 -16.73 -0.59 -6.74
N VAL A 97 -16.77 0.49 -7.51
CA VAL A 97 -15.67 1.47 -7.58
C VAL A 97 -15.55 2.25 -6.28
N ILE A 98 -16.65 2.67 -5.67
CA ILE A 98 -16.65 3.34 -4.36
C ILE A 98 -16.12 2.39 -3.29
N LEU A 99 -16.56 1.13 -3.25
CA LEU A 99 -16.03 0.13 -2.32
C LEU A 99 -14.53 -0.13 -2.54
N PHE A 100 -14.08 -0.14 -3.79
CA PHE A 100 -12.67 -0.29 -4.13
C PHE A 100 -11.83 0.92 -3.67
N LEU A 101 -12.29 2.14 -3.96
CA LEU A 101 -11.64 3.37 -3.52
C LEU A 101 -11.60 3.45 -2.00
N SER A 102 -12.71 3.15 -1.35
CA SER A 102 -12.84 3.12 0.11
C SER A 102 -11.89 2.10 0.72
N ARG A 103 -11.76 0.88 0.16
CA ARG A 103 -10.78 -0.12 0.61
C ARG A 103 -9.33 0.35 0.44
N ARG A 104 -9.04 1.09 -0.63
CA ARG A 104 -7.69 1.63 -0.90
C ARG A 104 -7.35 2.79 0.04
N LEU A 105 -8.25 3.77 0.18
CA LEU A 105 -8.16 4.88 1.14
C LEU A 105 -8.06 4.36 2.58
N TYR A 106 -8.81 3.30 2.91
CA TYR A 106 -8.74 2.59 4.18
C TYR A 106 -7.32 2.11 4.51
N THR A 107 -6.65 1.44 3.56
CA THR A 107 -5.28 0.95 3.79
C THR A 107 -4.29 2.10 3.98
N TYR A 108 -4.45 3.21 3.23
CA TYR A 108 -3.59 4.38 3.38
C TYR A 108 -3.80 5.10 4.71
N ALA A 109 -5.05 5.33 5.12
CA ALA A 109 -5.35 6.00 6.40
C ALA A 109 -4.86 5.16 7.60
N PHE A 110 -5.03 3.84 7.54
CA PHE A 110 -4.52 2.92 8.55
C PHE A 110 -2.98 2.96 8.63
N ALA A 111 -2.30 2.97 7.48
CA ALA A 111 -0.84 3.09 7.43
C ALA A 111 -0.35 4.44 7.98
N CYS A 112 -1.04 5.55 7.71
CA CYS A 112 -0.72 6.84 8.31
C CYS A 112 -0.88 6.82 9.84
N CYS A 113 -2.00 6.27 10.34
CA CYS A 113 -2.27 6.23 11.78
C CYS A 113 -1.25 5.38 12.54
N SER A 114 -0.82 4.23 11.99
CA SER A 114 0.19 3.39 12.63
C SER A 114 1.56 4.07 12.69
N VAL A 115 1.96 4.76 11.62
CA VAL A 115 3.21 5.56 11.57
C VAL A 115 3.19 6.71 12.58
N LEU A 116 2.06 7.40 12.71
CA LEU A 116 1.88 8.50 13.66
C LEU A 116 1.89 8.00 15.11
N HIS A 117 1.20 6.89 15.38
CA HIS A 117 1.18 6.27 16.70
C HIS A 117 2.59 5.86 17.14
N TRP A 118 3.37 5.25 16.23
CA TRP A 118 4.77 4.90 16.50
C TRP A 118 5.60 6.14 16.82
N ASN A 119 5.55 7.20 16.00
CA ASN A 119 6.30 8.44 16.25
C ASN A 119 5.96 9.11 17.58
N SER A 120 4.66 9.17 17.93
CA SER A 120 4.21 9.71 19.21
C SER A 120 4.69 8.86 20.40
N GLY A 121 4.78 7.53 20.25
CA GLY A 121 5.31 6.64 21.28
C GLY A 121 6.81 6.81 21.57
N PHE A 122 7.62 7.21 20.59
CA PHE A 122 9.05 7.52 20.80
C PHE A 122 9.32 8.94 21.30
N ASN A 123 8.34 9.85 21.20
CA ASN A 123 8.48 11.27 21.57
C ASN A 123 7.61 11.68 22.78
N ILE A 124 7.06 10.71 23.51
CA ILE A 124 6.35 10.91 24.79
C ILE A 124 7.33 10.88 25.96
#